data_AF-A0A3D1QYP5-F1
#
_entry.id   AF-A0A3D1QYP5-F1
#
_cell.length_a   1.000
_cell.length_b   1.000
_cell.length_c   1.000
_cell.angle_alpha   90.00
_cell.angle_beta   90.00
_cell.angle_gamma   90.00
#
_symmetry.space_group_name_H-M   'P 1'
#
loop_
_entity.id
_entity.type
_entity.pdbx_description
1 polymer ?
#
loop_
_entity_poly.entity_id
_entity_poly.type
_entity_poly.pdbx_seq_one_letter_code
_entity_poly.pdbx_strand_id
1 'polypeptide(L)'
;QDGTLWVAVDGFNDPLGAASSTDRGATWTGYNLITPDGNRTYGTTVTKDPTLGLVFLGTDMGGLFWTADTGASWARATSANGLGSDRVHAVATSADGKVFVATDFGLAIGTLIAP
;
A
#
# COMPACT_ATOMS: atom_id res chain seq x y z
N GLN A 1 11.98 -8.45 12.02
CA GLN A 1 11.91 -7.38 11.00
C GLN A 1 13.27 -7.31 10.31
N ASP A 2 13.26 -7.17 9.00
CA ASP A 2 14.41 -7.03 8.10
C ASP A 2 15.09 -5.64 8.17
N GLY A 3 14.49 -4.68 8.89
CA GLY A 3 15.05 -3.33 9.08
C GLY A 3 14.70 -2.35 7.96
N THR A 4 13.93 -2.78 6.96
CA THR A 4 13.49 -1.95 5.84
C THR A 4 12.47 -0.90 6.31
N LEU A 5 12.76 0.37 6.05
CA LEU A 5 11.82 1.47 6.19
C LEU A 5 10.95 1.56 4.94
N TRP A 6 9.69 1.91 5.13
CA TRP A 6 8.75 2.18 4.05
C TRP A 6 8.06 3.51 4.28
N VAL A 7 7.87 4.27 3.21
CA VAL A 7 7.12 5.53 3.23
C VAL A 7 6.13 5.53 2.08
N ALA A 8 4.92 6.03 2.36
CA ALA A 8 4.00 6.46 1.32
C ALA A 8 4.50 7.80 0.77
N VAL A 9 4.49 7.96 -0.54
CA VAL A 9 4.99 9.18 -1.21
C VAL A 9 3.82 9.86 -1.89
N ASP A 10 3.69 11.16 -1.61
CA ASP A 10 2.78 12.07 -2.30
C ASP A 10 3.61 13.26 -2.81
N GLY A 11 3.66 13.42 -4.13
CA GLY A 11 4.34 14.53 -4.77
C GLY A 11 3.59 14.97 -6.01
N PHE A 12 3.29 16.27 -6.11
CA PHE A 12 2.52 16.87 -7.22
C PHE A 12 3.19 16.71 -8.62
N ASN A 13 4.36 16.08 -8.71
CA ASN A 13 5.03 15.67 -9.96
C ASN A 13 5.84 14.37 -9.80
N ASP A 14 5.60 13.62 -8.74
CA ASP A 14 6.29 12.36 -8.49
C ASP A 14 5.36 11.20 -8.88
N PRO A 15 5.72 10.35 -9.85
CA PRO A 15 4.94 9.15 -10.14
C PRO A 15 5.05 8.09 -9.03
N LEU A 16 5.92 8.31 -8.03
CA LEU A 16 6.14 7.37 -6.94
C LEU A 16 4.96 7.39 -5.97
N GLY A 17 4.39 6.21 -5.73
CA GLY A 17 3.37 6.01 -4.68
C GLY A 17 3.99 5.54 -3.36
N ALA A 18 5.19 4.96 -3.39
CA ALA A 18 5.92 4.50 -2.22
C ALA A 18 7.43 4.60 -2.41
N ALA A 19 8.18 4.60 -1.32
CA ALA A 19 9.61 4.38 -1.31
C ALA A 19 10.03 3.50 -0.13
N SER A 20 11.16 2.80 -0.28
CA SER A 20 11.76 1.99 0.77
C SER A 20 13.24 2.30 0.97
N SER A 21 13.75 1.98 2.15
CA SER A 21 15.17 2.12 2.49
C SER A 21 15.62 0.94 3.35
N THR A 22 16.76 0.34 2.99
CA THR A 22 17.41 -0.76 3.74
C THR A 22 18.61 -0.28 4.56
N ASP A 23 18.97 1.01 4.45
CA ASP A 23 20.15 1.61 5.08
C ASP A 23 19.78 2.71 6.09
N ARG A 24 18.63 2.53 6.76
CA ARG A 24 18.10 3.45 7.79
C ARG A 24 17.82 4.87 7.25
N GLY A 25 17.40 4.97 5.99
CA GLY A 25 16.96 6.21 5.36
C GLY A 25 18.08 7.00 4.70
N ALA A 26 19.28 6.44 4.54
CA ALA A 26 20.38 7.12 3.87
C ALA A 26 20.17 7.14 2.34
N THR A 27 19.63 6.06 1.77
CA THR A 27 19.20 5.97 0.37
C THR A 27 17.80 5.39 0.27
N TRP A 28 17.10 5.74 -0.81
CA TRP A 28 15.71 5.38 -1.05
C TRP A 28 15.51 4.79 -2.44
N THR A 29 14.75 3.70 -2.51
CA THR A 29 14.24 3.14 -3.76
C THR A 29 12.78 3.53 -3.92
N GLY A 30 12.45 4.25 -4.98
CA GLY A 30 11.07 4.64 -5.31
C GLY A 30 10.33 3.56 -6.10
N TYR A 31 9.05 3.36 -5.79
CA TYR A 31 8.15 2.48 -6.52
C TYR A 31 7.04 3.27 -7.22
N ASN A 32 7.00 3.13 -8.54
CA ASN A 32 5.97 3.73 -9.39
C ASN A 32 4.74 2.81 -9.42
N LEU A 33 3.72 3.17 -8.65
CA LEU A 33 2.52 2.36 -8.49
C LEU A 33 1.44 2.87 -9.43
N ILE A 34 1.61 2.70 -10.74
CA ILE A 34 0.68 3.24 -11.73
C ILE A 34 -0.68 2.53 -11.64
N THR A 35 -1.77 3.30 -11.60
CA THR A 35 -3.11 2.76 -11.79
C THR A 35 -3.37 2.50 -13.28
N PRO A 36 -4.18 1.48 -13.67
CA PRO A 36 -4.47 1.15 -15.06
C PRO A 36 -5.09 2.28 -15.89
N ASP A 37 -5.71 3.28 -15.25
CA ASP A 37 -6.26 4.48 -15.88
C ASP A 37 -5.20 5.58 -16.12
N GLY A 38 -3.94 5.33 -15.75
CA GLY A 38 -2.81 6.25 -15.97
C GLY A 38 -2.80 7.45 -15.01
N ASN A 39 -3.69 7.47 -14.02
CA ASN A 39 -3.71 8.50 -13.00
C ASN A 39 -2.56 8.34 -12.01
N ARG A 40 -2.15 9.47 -11.43
CA ARG A 40 -1.10 9.51 -10.42
C ARG A 40 -1.59 8.89 -9.13
N THR A 41 -0.75 8.08 -8.52
CA THR A 41 -1.08 7.33 -7.32
C THR A 41 -0.39 8.01 -6.14
N TYR A 42 -1.15 8.81 -5.40
CA TYR A 42 -0.65 9.45 -4.19
C TYR A 42 -0.73 8.46 -3.04
N GLY A 43 0.42 8.05 -2.51
CA GLY A 43 0.48 7.20 -1.34
C GLY A 43 -0.01 7.96 -0.11
N THR A 44 -1.03 7.45 0.58
CA THR A 44 -1.63 8.10 1.76
C THR A 44 -1.20 7.44 3.07
N THR A 45 -0.91 6.14 3.03
CA THR A 45 -0.61 5.35 4.23
C THR A 45 0.20 4.12 3.87
N VAL A 46 1.10 3.69 4.77
CA VAL A 46 1.83 2.43 4.65
C VAL A 46 1.79 1.67 5.96
N THR A 47 1.60 0.36 5.90
CA THR A 47 1.65 -0.52 7.07
C THR A 47 2.23 -1.89 6.71
N LYS A 48 2.71 -2.62 7.71
CA LYS A 48 3.29 -3.96 7.53
C LYS A 48 2.49 -4.98 8.34
N ASP A 49 2.17 -6.10 7.72
CA ASP A 49 1.67 -7.29 8.40
C ASP A 49 2.80 -7.87 9.26
N PRO A 50 2.64 -7.96 10.59
CA PRO A 50 3.69 -8.50 11.47
C PRO A 50 3.87 -10.01 11.34
N THR A 51 2.87 -10.73 10.84
CA THR A 51 2.81 -12.19 10.75
C THR A 51 3.29 -12.69 9.39
N LEU A 52 2.78 -12.11 8.31
CA LEU A 52 3.12 -12.51 6.93
C LEU A 52 4.25 -11.68 6.32
N GLY A 53 4.59 -10.54 6.93
CA GLY A 53 5.62 -9.64 6.40
C GLY A 53 5.18 -8.82 5.17
N LEU A 54 3.92 -8.93 4.76
CA LEU A 54 3.34 -8.14 3.67
C LEU A 54 3.40 -6.65 3.98
N VAL A 55 3.69 -5.83 2.97
CA VAL A 55 3.61 -4.37 3.09
C VAL A 55 2.40 -3.90 2.31
N PHE A 56 1.56 -3.11 2.97
CA PHE A 56 0.33 -2.54 2.44
C PHE A 56 0.49 -1.05 2.24
N LEU A 57 -0.01 -0.54 1.12
CA LEU A 57 -0.05 0.86 0.79
C LEU A 57 -1.46 1.27 0.40
N GLY A 58 -2.00 2.26 1.10
CA GLY A 58 -3.22 2.96 0.69
C GLY A 58 -2.88 4.14 -0.21
N THR A 59 -3.79 4.46 -1.13
CA THR A 59 -3.60 5.50 -2.13
C THR A 59 -4.86 6.34 -2.32
N ASP A 60 -4.72 7.60 -2.74
CA ASP A 60 -5.84 8.55 -2.84
C ASP A 60 -6.81 8.23 -4.01
N MET A 61 -6.36 7.52 -5.05
CA MET A 61 -7.23 7.14 -6.18
C MET A 61 -6.91 5.76 -6.79
N GLY A 62 -5.95 5.04 -6.20
CA GLY A 62 -5.47 3.77 -6.74
C GLY A 62 -5.96 2.54 -5.98
N GLY A 63 -6.68 2.70 -4.87
CA GLY A 63 -7.07 1.62 -3.99
C GLY A 63 -5.94 1.17 -3.07
N LEU A 64 -5.98 -0.11 -2.68
CA LEU A 64 -4.99 -0.74 -1.82
C LEU A 64 -3.97 -1.50 -2.68
N PHE A 65 -2.69 -1.25 -2.47
CA PHE A 65 -1.59 -2.03 -3.04
C PHE A 65 -0.90 -2.84 -1.95
N TRP A 66 -0.31 -3.99 -2.31
CA TRP A 66 0.56 -4.71 -1.40
C TRP A 66 1.66 -5.51 -2.09
N THR A 67 2.73 -5.77 -1.36
CA THR A 67 3.88 -6.55 -1.81
C THR A 67 4.28 -7.58 -0.75
N ALA A 68 4.76 -8.74 -1.22
CA ALA A 68 5.35 -9.80 -0.40
C ALA A 68 6.87 -9.94 -0.62
N ASP A 69 7.43 -9.23 -1.60
CA ASP A 69 8.77 -9.44 -2.14
C ASP A 69 9.60 -8.15 -2.14
N THR A 70 9.40 -7.31 -1.12
CA THR A 70 10.12 -6.04 -0.93
C THR A 70 9.94 -5.08 -2.12
N GLY A 71 8.75 -5.09 -2.71
CA GLY A 71 8.35 -4.18 -3.79
C GLY A 71 8.82 -4.59 -5.18
N ALA A 72 9.34 -5.81 -5.37
CA ALA A 72 9.64 -6.33 -6.70
C ALA A 72 8.37 -6.56 -7.52
N SER A 73 7.26 -6.93 -6.86
CA SER A 73 5.93 -6.99 -7.43
C SER A 73 4.88 -6.45 -6.46
N TRP A 74 3.79 -5.95 -7.04
CA TRP A 74 2.67 -5.37 -6.30
C TRP A 74 1.35 -5.95 -6.80
N ALA A 75 0.53 -6.39 -5.86
CA ALA A 75 -0.87 -6.70 -6.10
C ALA A 75 -1.74 -5.50 -5.71
N ARG A 76 -2.98 -5.47 -6.21
CA ARG A 76 -3.88 -4.32 -6.10
C ARG A 76 -5.32 -4.75 -5.89
N ALA A 77 -6.03 -4.03 -5.04
CA ALA A 77 -7.47 -4.13 -4.86
C ALA A 77 -8.12 -2.75 -5.01
N THR A 78 -9.26 -2.71 -5.71
CA THR A 78 -10.09 -1.53 -5.93
C THR A 78 -11.52 -1.77 -5.44
N SER A 79 -12.40 -0.82 -5.67
CA SER A 79 -13.84 -0.94 -5.49
C SER A 79 -14.45 -2.08 -6.32
N ALA A 80 -13.88 -2.40 -7.48
CA ALA A 80 -14.23 -3.58 -8.27
C ALA A 80 -13.87 -4.91 -7.57
N ASN A 81 -12.96 -4.86 -6.58
CA ASN A 81 -12.58 -6.00 -5.74
C ASN A 81 -13.26 -5.96 -4.36
N GLY A 82 -14.19 -5.04 -4.13
CA GLY A 82 -14.95 -4.94 -2.88
C GLY A 82 -14.45 -3.89 -1.88
N LEU A 83 -13.51 -3.02 -2.24
CA LEU A 83 -13.25 -1.81 -1.44
C LEU A 83 -14.46 -0.85 -1.48
N GLY A 84 -14.66 -0.08 -0.41
CA GLY A 84 -15.71 0.95 -0.40
C GLY A 84 -15.45 2.06 -1.41
N SER A 85 -14.18 2.44 -1.61
CA SER A 85 -13.72 3.41 -2.60
C SER A 85 -12.25 3.13 -2.96
N ASP A 86 -11.82 3.63 -4.12
CA ASP A 86 -10.40 3.64 -4.53
C ASP A 86 -9.59 4.73 -3.82
N ARG A 87 -10.27 5.59 -3.03
CA ARG A 87 -9.66 6.52 -2.09
C ARG A 87 -9.45 5.85 -0.74
N VAL A 88 -8.22 5.50 -0.41
CA VAL A 88 -7.83 4.89 0.85
C VAL A 88 -7.19 5.94 1.75
N HIS A 89 -7.71 6.08 2.97
CA HIS A 89 -7.23 7.06 3.97
C HIS A 89 -6.32 6.43 5.02
N ALA A 90 -6.60 5.18 5.38
CA ALA A 90 -5.84 4.46 6.40
C ALA A 90 -5.91 2.95 6.16
N VAL A 91 -4.83 2.25 6.52
CA VAL A 91 -4.75 0.79 6.49
C VAL A 91 -4.19 0.31 7.82
N ALA A 92 -4.86 -0.67 8.43
CA ALA A 92 -4.40 -1.32 9.64
C ALA A 92 -4.38 -2.84 9.45
N THR A 93 -3.38 -3.49 10.05
CA THR A 93 -3.24 -4.94 10.08
C THR A 93 -3.42 -5.44 11.50
N SER A 94 -4.01 -6.61 11.65
CA SER A 94 -4.08 -7.31 12.94
C SER A 94 -3.19 -8.55 12.96
N ALA A 95 -2.83 -9.01 14.16
CA ALA A 95 -1.94 -10.16 14.33
C ALA A 95 -2.51 -11.48 13.76
N ASP A 96 -3.84 -11.58 13.61
CA ASP A 96 -4.53 -12.72 12.97
C ASP A 96 -4.61 -12.59 11.44
N GLY A 97 -3.90 -11.63 10.82
CA GLY A 97 -3.78 -11.50 9.37
C GLY A 97 -4.96 -10.80 8.68
N LYS A 98 -5.82 -10.10 9.43
CA LYS A 98 -6.85 -9.25 8.82
C LYS A 98 -6.26 -7.90 8.43
N VAL A 99 -6.82 -7.36 7.34
CA VAL A 99 -6.53 -6.01 6.85
C VAL A 99 -7.81 -5.19 6.89
N PHE A 100 -7.72 -4.02 7.53
CA PHE A 100 -8.78 -3.04 7.66
C PHE A 100 -8.42 -1.83 6.80
N VAL A 101 -9.33 -1.43 5.91
CA VAL A 101 -9.10 -0.35 4.94
C VAL A 101 -10.18 0.71 5.10
N ALA A 102 -9.80 1.90 5.53
CA ALA A 102 -10.70 3.04 5.64
C ALA A 102 -10.75 3.79 4.29
N THR A 103 -11.95 3.95 3.74
CA THR A 103 -12.18 4.57 2.42
C THR A 103 -13.25 5.67 2.49
N ASP A 104 -13.38 6.49 1.43
CA ASP A 104 -14.43 7.54 1.34
C ASP A 104 -15.84 7.03 1.65
N PHE A 105 -16.15 5.76 1.31
CA PHE A 105 -17.48 5.18 1.46
C PHE A 105 -17.52 4.06 2.50
N GLY A 106 -16.66 4.15 3.52
CA GLY A 106 -16.71 3.29 4.70
C GLY A 106 -15.52 2.34 4.85
N LEU A 107 -15.67 1.35 5.73
CA LEU A 107 -14.64 0.37 6.08
C LEU A 107 -14.77 -0.88 5.20
N ALA A 108 -13.70 -1.24 4.51
CA ALA A 108 -13.55 -2.58 3.92
C ALA A 108 -12.70 -3.47 4.85
N ILE A 109 -13.12 -4.73 4.99
CA ILE A 109 -12.40 -5.75 5.79
C ILE A 109 -12.11 -6.92 4.86
N GLY A 110 -10.85 -7.32 4.78
CA GLY A 110 -10.42 -8.48 4.00
C GLY A 110 -9.45 -9.36 4.77
N THR A 111 -9.49 -10.66 4.47
CA THR A 111 -8.40 -11.60 4.77
C THR A 111 -7.65 -11.80 3.46
N LEU A 112 -6.38 -11.40 3.42
CA LEU A 112 -5.53 -11.68 2.28
C LEU A 112 -4.84 -13.01 2.53
N ILE A 113 -5.22 -14.01 1.75
CA ILE A 113 -4.47 -15.25 1.65
C ILE A 113 -3.36 -14.95 0.64
N ALA A 114 -2.11 -14.88 1.09
CA ALA A 114 -0.98 -14.76 0.19
C ALA A 114 -1.03 -15.94 -0.82
N PRO A 115 -0.82 -15.69 -2.13
CA PRO A 115 -0.71 -16.76 -3.11
C PRO A 115 0.51 -17.67 -2.88
#